data_AF-A0A7V9JSZ7-F1
#
_entry.id   AF-A0A7V9JSZ7-F1
#
_cell.length_a   1.000
_cell.length_b   1.000
_cell.length_c   1.000
_cell.angle_alpha   90.00
_cell.angle_beta   90.00
_cell.angle_gamma   90.00
#
_symmetry.space_group_name_H-M   'P 1'
#
loop_
_entity.id
_entity.type
_entity.pdbx_description
1 polymer ?
#
loop_
_entity_poly.entity_id
_entity_poly.type
_entity_poly.pdbx_seq_one_letter_code
_entity_poly.pdbx_strand_id
1 'polypeptide(L)' 'MDESDAYLRLALIPGLGPITAQKLLDRAGSPAAVFRLGMGDLQSVDGVGGERARRI' A
#
# COMPACT_ATOMS: atom_id res chain seq x y z
N MET A 1 11.05 -6.48 7.88
CA MET A 1 10.19 -5.37 8.34
C MET A 1 9.14 -6.00 9.23
N ASP A 2 8.95 -5.48 10.44
CA ASP A 2 7.86 -5.92 11.31
C ASP A 2 6.50 -5.44 10.74
N GLU A 3 5.41 -6.14 11.08
CA GLU A 3 4.07 -5.78 10.57
C GLU A 3 3.59 -4.43 11.13
N SER A 4 3.96 -4.08 12.37
CA SER A 4 3.60 -2.78 12.97
C SER A 4 4.35 -1.64 12.28
N ASP A 5 5.64 -1.83 12.00
CA ASP A 5 6.47 -0.88 11.24
C ASP A 5 5.92 -0.67 9.83
N ALA A 6 5.54 -1.76 9.15
CA ALA A 6 4.96 -1.71 7.82
C ALA A 6 3.62 -0.96 7.81
N TYR A 7 2.78 -1.22 8.82
CA TYR A 7 1.49 -0.54 8.96
C TYR A 7 1.67 0.96 9.22
N LEU A 8 2.59 1.34 10.11
CA LEU A 8 2.94 2.75 10.35
C LEU A 8 3.47 3.41 9.07
N ARG A 9 4.37 2.74 8.34
CA ARG A 9 4.90 3.26 7.07
C ARG A 9 3.79 3.50 6.06
N LEU A 10 2.83 2.58 5.93
CA LEU A 10 1.67 2.73 5.04
C LEU A 10 0.83 3.96 5.42
N ALA A 11 0.56 4.14 6.73
CA ALA A 11 -0.20 5.28 7.24
C ALA A 11 0.50 6.64 7.02
N LEU A 12 1.82 6.64 6.88
CA LEU A 12 2.63 7.84 6.65
C LEU A 12 2.78 8.22 5.17
N ILE A 13 2.25 7.44 4.23
CA ILE A 13 2.33 7.76 2.79
C ILE A 13 1.47 8.98 2.47
N PRO A 14 2.05 10.11 2.02
CA PRO A 14 1.29 11.32 1.76
C PRO A 14 0.20 11.11 0.71
N GLY A 15 -1.03 11.47 1.06
CA GLY A 15 -2.20 11.33 0.21
C GLY A 15 -2.81 9.93 0.16
N LEU A 16 -2.25 8.93 0.88
CA LEU A 16 -2.87 7.62 1.04
C LEU A 16 -3.94 7.68 2.13
N GLY A 17 -5.21 7.72 1.71
CA GLY A 17 -6.34 7.67 2.64
C GLY A 17 -6.57 6.25 3.20
N PRO A 18 -7.29 6.14 4.32
CA PRO A 18 -7.53 4.87 5.01
C PRO A 18 -8.26 3.84 4.14
N ILE A 19 -9.14 4.27 3.23
CA ILE A 19 -9.85 3.38 2.30
C ILE A 19 -8.87 2.72 1.34
N THR A 20 -7.96 3.49 0.73
CA THR A 20 -6.97 2.94 -0.20
C THR A 20 -5.95 2.07 0.55
N ALA A 21 -5.56 2.45 1.77
CA ALA A 21 -4.71 1.63 2.63
C ALA A 21 -5.36 0.27 2.92
N GLN A 22 -6.66 0.24 3.25
CA GLN A 22 -7.38 -1.01 3.47
C GLN A 22 -7.41 -1.88 2.21
N LYS A 23 -7.69 -1.31 1.03
CA LYS A 23 -7.68 -2.07 -0.24
C LYS A 23 -6.32 -2.70 -0.54
N LEU A 24 -5.23 -2.00 -0.21
CA LEU A 24 -3.86 -2.53 -0.34
C LEU A 24 -3.63 -3.71 0.61
N LEU A 25 -4.08 -3.58 1.86
CA LEU A 25 -3.99 -4.66 2.86
C LEU A 25 -4.82 -5.88 2.43
N ASP A 26 -6.03 -5.69 1.93
CA ASP A 26 -6.88 -6.77 1.42
C ASP A 26 -6.23 -7.47 0.22
N ARG A 27 -5.58 -6.71 -0.67
CA ARG A 27 -4.87 -7.25 -1.84
C ARG A 27 -3.58 -8.00 -1.48
N ALA A 28 -2.87 -7.55 -0.45
CA ALA A 28 -1.56 -8.06 -0.08
C ALA A 28 -1.59 -9.12 1.04
N GLY A 29 -2.64 -9.12 1.87
CA GLY A 29 -2.82 -10.01 3.02
C GLY A 29 -2.10 -9.57 4.30
N SER A 30 -1.05 -8.76 4.21
CA SER A 30 -0.40 -8.15 5.37
C SER A 30 0.23 -6.79 5.03
N PRO A 31 0.43 -5.91 6.03
CA PRO A 31 1.14 -4.64 5.84
C PRO A 31 2.51 -4.81 5.17
N ALA A 32 3.34 -5.75 5.61
CA ALA A 32 4.66 -5.99 5.02
C ALA A 32 4.57 -6.52 3.58
N ALA A 33 3.49 -7.21 3.22
CA ALA A 33 3.26 -7.72 1.87
C ALA A 33 2.92 -6.61 0.86
N VAL A 34 2.37 -5.48 1.29
CA VAL A 34 2.07 -4.33 0.40
C VAL A 34 3.33 -3.86 -0.31
N PHE A 35 4.44 -3.73 0.44
CA PHE A 35 5.74 -3.29 -0.08
C PHE A 35 6.46 -4.32 -0.95
N ARG A 36 5.86 -5.50 -1.17
CA ARG A 36 6.36 -6.54 -2.07
C ARG A 36 5.55 -6.66 -3.36
N LEU A 37 4.42 -5.95 -3.47
CA LEU A 37 3.61 -5.93 -4.67
C LEU A 37 4.38 -5.29 -5.83
N GLY A 38 4.22 -5.84 -7.03
CA GLY A 38 4.77 -5.23 -8.23
C GLY A 38 3.98 -3.98 -8.63
N MET A 39 4.56 -3.15 -9.52
CA MET A 39 3.92 -1.93 -10.02
C MET A 39 2.52 -2.18 -10.61
N GLY A 40 2.35 -3.27 -11.36
CA GLY A 40 1.06 -3.65 -11.93
C GLY A 40 0.01 -4.02 -10.87
N ASP A 41 0.42 -4.75 -9.82
CA ASP A 41 -0.46 -5.10 -8.71
C ASP A 41 -0.87 -3.87 -7.91
N LEU A 42 0.07 -2.96 -7.63
CA LEU A 42 -0.21 -1.70 -6.97
C LEU A 42 -1.21 -0.88 -7.78
N GLN A 43 -0.99 -0.73 -9.09
CA GLN A 43 -1.88 0.04 -9.97
C GLN A 43 -3.24 -0.61 -10.20
N SER A 44 -3.38 -1.92 -9.95
CA SER A 44 -4.67 -2.60 -9.99
C SER A 44 -5.59 -2.24 -8.82
N VAL A 45 -5.05 -1.64 -7.75
CA VAL A 45 -5.83 -1.19 -6.60
C VAL A 45 -6.48 0.15 -6.90
N ASP A 46 -7.82 0.18 -6.83
CA ASP A 46 -8.60 1.40 -7.05
C ASP A 46 -8.17 2.54 -6.09
N GLY A 47 -7.80 3.69 -6.68
CA GLY A 47 -7.21 4.83 -5.98
C GLY A 47 -5.68 4.85 -5.94
N VAL A 48 -4.99 3.87 -6.54
CA VAL A 48 -3.52 3.81 -6.66
C VAL A 48 -3.10 4.04 -8.11
N GLY A 49 -2.90 5.31 -8.48
CA GLY A 49 -2.26 5.67 -9.75
C GLY A 49 -0.73 5.49 -9.71
N GLY A 50 -0.07 5.61 -10.87
CA GLY A 50 1.38 5.37 -10.98
C GLY A 50 2.27 6.24 -10.08
N GLU A 51 1.88 7.49 -9.81
CA GLU A 51 2.60 8.34 -8.85
C GLU A 51 2.51 7.83 -7.43
N ARG A 52 1.35 7.29 -7.04
CA ARG A 52 1.14 6.72 -5.71
C ARG A 52 1.86 5.38 -5.58
N ALA A 53 1.78 4.54 -6.60
CA ALA A 53 2.47 3.24 -6.63
C ALA A 53 3.99 3.38 -6.50
N ARG A 54 4.61 4.49 -6.95
CA ARG A 54 6.04 4.76 -6.75
C ARG A 54 6.43 5.14 -5.32
N ARG A 55 5.47 5.63 -4.53
CA ARG A 55 5.69 6.08 -3.13
C ARG A 55 5.41 4.98 -2.11
N ILE A 56 4.69 3.95 -2.54
CA ILE A 56 4.46 2.71 -1.79
C ILE A 56 5.72 1.85 -1.97
#